data_AF-A0A2W6BC53-F1
#
_entry.id   AF-A0A2W6BC53-F1
#
_cell.length_a   1.000
_cell.length_b   1.000
_cell.length_c   1.000
_cell.angle_alpha   90.00
_cell.angle_beta   90.00
_cell.angle_gamma   90.00
#
_symmetry.space_group_name_H-M   'P 1'
#
loop_
_entity.id
_entity.type
_entity.pdbx_description
1 polymer ?
#
loop_
_entity_poly.entity_id
_entity_poly.type
_entity_poly.pdbx_seq_one_letter_code
_entity_poly.pdbx_strand_id
1 'polypeptide(L)'
;MLLLPVTEVDASNSNAVMAHDDVNQAVPVPGASLLLLAGYIDIVAIGPEGVKWRTKRLAADGLRITEANGDSIHCTVDMLQDSPASIIVDPANGSVRAGPRLEGQPWN
;
A
#
# COMPACT_ATOMS: atom_id res chain seq x y z
N MET A 1 -18.78 -15.84 21.28
CA MET A 1 -17.38 -15.36 21.38
C MET A 1 -16.62 -16.01 20.24
N LEU A 2 -16.41 -15.28 19.13
CA LEU A 2 -15.65 -15.79 17.99
C LEU A 2 -14.16 -15.59 18.28
N LEU A 3 -13.38 -16.66 18.25
CA LEU A 3 -11.92 -16.58 18.25
C LEU A 3 -11.51 -15.93 16.92
N LEU A 4 -10.90 -14.74 16.97
CA LEU A 4 -10.17 -14.22 15.82
C LEU A 4 -9.02 -15.21 15.52
N PRO A 5 -8.71 -15.48 14.25
CA PRO A 5 -7.55 -16.30 13.92
C PRO A 5 -6.30 -15.66 14.52
N VAL A 6 -5.60 -16.41 15.37
CA VAL A 6 -4.28 -15.99 15.88
C VAL A 6 -3.29 -16.27 14.76
N THR A 7 -2.72 -15.22 14.18
CA THR A 7 -1.58 -15.33 13.29
C THR A 7 -0.32 -15.37 14.16
N GLU A 8 0.26 -16.56 14.32
CA GLU A 8 1.57 -16.70 14.98
C GLU A 8 2.67 -16.13 14.08
N VAL A 9 3.61 -15.40 14.69
CA VAL A 9 4.77 -14.82 14.01
C VAL A 9 6.00 -15.61 14.43
N ASP A 10 6.72 -16.15 13.45
CA ASP A 10 7.98 -16.85 13.71
C ASP A 10 9.01 -15.89 14.32
N ALA A 11 9.70 -16.33 15.37
CA ALA A 11 10.63 -15.53 16.16
C ALA A 11 10.09 -14.14 16.59
N SER A 12 8.81 -14.06 16.99
CA SER A 12 8.21 -12.79 17.41
C SER A 12 8.97 -12.15 18.58
N ASN A 13 9.34 -10.89 18.40
CA ASN A 13 9.64 -10.01 19.52
C ASN A 13 8.32 -9.45 20.08
N SER A 14 8.30 -9.08 21.37
CA SER A 14 7.08 -8.61 22.05
C SER A 14 6.49 -7.33 21.45
N ASN A 15 7.21 -6.65 20.57
CA ASN A 15 6.81 -5.47 19.84
C ASN A 15 6.52 -5.74 18.34
N ALA A 16 6.43 -7.00 17.92
CA ALA A 16 5.98 -7.33 16.57
C ALA A 16 4.55 -6.80 16.36
N VAL A 17 4.32 -6.17 15.22
CA VAL A 17 3.01 -5.67 14.80
C VAL A 17 2.71 -6.11 13.38
N MET A 18 1.43 -6.36 13.09
CA MET A 18 0.98 -6.63 11.73
C MET A 18 1.13 -5.36 10.90
N ALA A 19 2.01 -5.40 9.91
CA ALA A 19 2.33 -4.22 9.09
C ALA A 19 1.25 -3.93 8.04
N HIS A 20 0.65 -4.95 7.44
CA HIS A 20 -0.39 -4.87 6.41
C HIS A 20 -1.14 -6.22 6.36
N ASP A 21 -2.45 -6.17 6.17
CA ASP A 21 -3.38 -7.29 6.00
C ASP A 21 -3.88 -7.39 4.55
N ASP A 22 -4.10 -8.61 4.04
CA ASP A 22 -4.53 -8.84 2.65
C ASP A 22 -3.55 -8.31 1.58
N VAL A 23 -2.25 -8.51 1.82
CA VAL A 23 -1.18 -8.20 0.85
C VAL A 23 -1.33 -9.04 -0.41
N ASN A 24 -1.43 -8.38 -1.57
CA ASN A 24 -1.48 -9.02 -2.88
C ASN A 24 -0.18 -8.86 -3.69
N GLN A 25 0.67 -7.87 -3.36
CA GLN A 25 1.99 -7.67 -3.97
C GLN A 25 3.02 -7.24 -2.93
N ALA A 26 4.22 -7.80 -3.03
CA ALA A 26 5.41 -7.33 -2.34
C ALA A 26 6.44 -6.87 -3.38
N VAL A 27 6.76 -5.57 -3.41
CA VAL A 27 7.62 -4.96 -4.44
C VAL A 27 8.83 -4.31 -3.78
N PRO A 28 10.06 -4.82 -4.01
CA PRO A 28 11.26 -4.17 -3.50
C PRO A 28 11.57 -2.89 -4.29
N VAL A 29 12.04 -1.86 -3.59
CA VAL A 29 12.53 -0.60 -4.17
C VAL A 29 13.95 -0.33 -3.66
N PRO A 30 14.98 -0.96 -4.25
CA PRO A 30 16.35 -0.90 -3.73
C PRO A 30 16.89 0.53 -3.62
N GLY A 31 16.58 1.39 -4.60
CA GLY A 31 17.03 2.79 -4.65
C GLY A 31 16.51 3.67 -3.49
N ALA A 32 15.48 3.23 -2.76
CA ALA A 32 14.95 3.92 -1.58
C ALA A 32 15.04 3.09 -0.29
N SER A 33 15.66 1.90 -0.35
CA SER A 33 15.70 0.92 0.73
C SER A 33 14.31 0.59 1.29
N LEU A 34 13.32 0.38 0.41
CA LEU A 34 11.94 0.05 0.79
C LEU A 34 11.53 -1.34 0.29
N LEU A 35 10.65 -1.98 1.05
CA LEU A 35 9.75 -3.03 0.58
C LEU A 35 8.31 -2.48 0.62
N LEU A 36 7.65 -2.44 -0.53
CA LEU A 36 6.25 -2.04 -0.63
C LEU A 36 5.36 -3.26 -0.49
N LEU A 37 4.40 -3.20 0.43
CA LEU A 37 3.33 -4.17 0.60
C LEU A 37 2.05 -3.52 0.07
N ALA A 38 1.56 -3.97 -1.07
CA ALA A 38 0.30 -3.49 -1.63
C ALA A 38 -0.82 -4.47 -1.27
N GLY A 39 -1.90 -3.92 -0.72
CA GLY A 39 -3.20 -4.57 -0.72
C GLY A 39 -3.98 -4.22 -1.99
N TYR A 40 -5.28 -4.50 -1.99
CA TYR A 40 -6.17 -4.12 -3.10
C TYR A 40 -6.52 -2.63 -3.13
N ILE A 41 -6.26 -1.89 -2.05
CA ILE A 41 -6.74 -0.51 -1.90
C ILE A 41 -5.70 0.48 -1.35
N ASP A 42 -4.61 0.01 -0.75
CA ASP A 42 -3.59 0.84 -0.11
C ASP A 42 -2.19 0.18 -0.19
N ILE A 43 -1.16 0.95 0.17
CA ILE A 43 0.24 0.50 0.20
C ILE A 43 0.85 0.84 1.56
N VAL A 44 1.59 -0.11 2.14
CA VAL A 44 2.51 0.12 3.26
C VAL A 44 3.95 0.00 2.78
N ALA A 45 4.79 0.96 3.12
CA ALA A 45 6.23 0.85 2.91
C ALA A 45 6.95 0.43 4.19
N ILE A 46 7.78 -0.60 4.06
CA ILE A 46 8.69 -1.07 5.10
C ILE A 46 10.09 -0.60 4.75
N GLY A 47 10.73 0.12 5.67
CA GLY A 47 12.15 0.45 5.63
C GLY A 47 12.95 -0.34 6.67
N PRO A 48 14.25 -0.02 6.82
CA PRO A 48 15.14 -0.72 7.77
C PRO A 48 14.68 -0.66 9.23
N GLU A 49 13.94 0.39 9.60
CA GLU A 49 13.43 0.60 10.97
C GLU A 49 11.97 0.14 11.15
N GLY A 50 11.39 -0.55 10.17
CA GLY A 50 10.00 -1.00 10.18
C GLY A 50 9.09 -0.21 9.25
N VAL A 51 7.81 -0.04 9.61
CA VAL A 51 6.85 0.71 8.78
C VAL A 51 7.29 2.16 8.66
N LYS A 52 7.62 2.59 7.45
CA LYS A 52 8.02 3.97 7.14
C LYS A 52 6.80 4.86 6.93
N TRP A 53 5.82 4.38 6.16
CA TRP A 53 4.56 5.06 5.91
C TRP A 53 3.49 4.08 5.44
N ARG A 54 2.24 4.54 5.51
CA ARG A 54 1.06 3.91 4.92
C ARG A 54 0.31 4.97 4.12
N THR A 55 -0.16 4.63 2.93
CA THR A 55 -1.00 5.54 2.15
C THR A 55 -2.40 5.68 2.77
N LYS A 56 -3.12 6.75 2.43
CA LYS A 56 -4.59 6.69 2.49
C LYS A 56 -5.10 5.66 1.47
N ARG A 57 -6.41 5.40 1.47
CA ARG A 57 -7.05 4.60 0.41
C ARG A 57 -6.77 5.21 -0.97
N LEU A 58 -6.17 4.42 -1.86
CA LEU A 58 -5.78 4.81 -3.22
C LEU A 58 -6.77 4.32 -4.27
N ALA A 59 -7.45 3.19 -4.03
CA ALA A 59 -8.37 2.56 -4.96
C ALA A 59 -9.67 2.13 -4.29
N ALA A 60 -10.74 2.00 -5.08
CA ALA A 60 -11.94 1.30 -4.65
C ALA A 60 -11.64 -0.20 -4.56
N ASP A 61 -10.89 -0.72 -5.52
CA ASP A 61 -10.34 -2.08 -5.54
C ASP A 61 -9.19 -2.15 -6.58
N GLY A 62 -8.61 -3.33 -6.77
CA GLY A 62 -7.77 -3.64 -7.93
C GLY A 62 -6.46 -2.84 -8.01
N LEU A 63 -6.00 -2.25 -6.91
CA LEU A 63 -4.71 -1.58 -6.85
C LEU A 63 -3.60 -2.56 -7.28
N ARG A 64 -2.80 -2.13 -8.25
CA ARG A 64 -1.59 -2.85 -8.67
C ARG A 64 -0.43 -1.89 -8.85
N ILE A 65 0.72 -2.24 -8.29
CA ILE A 65 1.99 -1.56 -8.58
C ILE A 65 2.50 -2.12 -9.90
N THR A 66 2.72 -1.24 -10.88
CA THR A 66 3.23 -1.60 -12.21
C THR A 66 4.72 -1.32 -12.36
N GLU A 67 5.25 -0.29 -11.67
CA GLU A 67 6.67 0.05 -11.62
C GLU A 67 6.97 0.80 -10.32
N ALA A 68 8.15 0.60 -9.73
CA ALA A 68 8.59 1.35 -8.55
C ALA A 68 10.11 1.53 -8.55
N ASN A 69 10.56 2.75 -8.28
CA ASN A 69 11.95 3.12 -8.11
C ASN A 69 12.10 4.21 -7.01
N GLY A 70 13.29 4.78 -6.86
CA GLY A 70 13.57 5.79 -5.83
C GLY A 70 12.81 7.11 -6.00
N ASP A 71 12.31 7.39 -7.20
CA ASP A 71 11.68 8.66 -7.56
C ASP A 71 10.16 8.57 -7.68
N SER A 72 9.62 7.42 -8.10
CA SER A 72 8.19 7.21 -8.32
C SER A 72 7.72 5.77 -8.11
N ILE A 73 6.47 5.65 -7.67
CA ILE A 73 5.70 4.40 -7.66
C ILE A 73 4.52 4.57 -8.60
N HIS A 74 4.50 3.82 -9.69
CA HIS A 74 3.43 3.84 -10.68
C HIS A 74 2.44 2.72 -10.36
N CYS A 75 1.16 3.07 -10.31
CA CYS A 75 0.09 2.12 -10.03
C CYS A 75 -1.07 2.24 -11.02
N THR A 76 -1.80 1.14 -11.21
CA THR A 76 -3.16 1.14 -11.73
C THR A 76 -4.15 0.96 -10.58
N VAL A 77 -5.27 1.66 -10.63
CA VAL A 77 -6.33 1.63 -9.60
C VAL A 77 -7.72 1.56 -10.23
N ASP A 78 -8.62 0.78 -9.65
CA ASP A 78 -10.04 0.92 -9.94
C ASP A 78 -10.62 2.04 -9.06
N MET A 79 -11.30 3.00 -9.70
CA MET A 79 -11.91 4.17 -9.06
C MET A 79 -13.44 4.15 -9.18
N LEU A 80 -14.05 2.97 -9.38
CA LEU A 80 -15.47 2.80 -9.75
C LEU A 80 -15.80 3.53 -11.06
N GLN A 81 -14.88 3.45 -12.02
CA GLN A 81 -15.01 4.01 -13.36
C GLN A 81 -14.93 2.89 -14.39
N ASP A 82 -15.33 3.17 -15.63
CA ASP A 82 -15.36 2.17 -16.71
C ASP A 82 -13.98 1.57 -17.06
N SER A 83 -12.89 2.20 -16.62
CA SER A 83 -11.53 1.72 -16.85
C SER A 83 -10.60 2.06 -15.69
N PRO A 84 -9.61 1.20 -15.38
CA PRO A 84 -8.59 1.50 -14.38
C PRO A 84 -7.84 2.80 -14.71
N ALA A 85 -7.62 3.62 -13.70
CA ALA A 85 -6.83 4.84 -13.82
C ALA A 85 -5.38 4.60 -13.41
N SER A 86 -4.47 5.41 -13.94
CA SER A 86 -3.07 5.42 -13.49
C SER A 86 -2.85 6.53 -12.45
N ILE A 87 -2.12 6.19 -11.39
CA ILE A 87 -1.64 7.15 -10.38
C ILE A 87 -0.13 7.02 -10.20
N ILE A 88 0.49 8.10 -9.71
CA ILE A 88 1.89 8.12 -9.29
C ILE A 88 1.94 8.48 -7.81
N VAL A 89 2.57 7.62 -7.02
CA VAL A 89 2.78 7.80 -5.58
C VAL A 89 4.23 8.20 -5.30
N ASP A 90 4.44 9.08 -4.33
CA ASP A 90 5.75 9.49 -3.84
C ASP A 90 6.37 8.40 -2.93
N PRO A 91 7.54 7.83 -3.29
CA PRO A 91 8.22 6.86 -2.43
C PRO A 91 8.63 7.42 -1.06
N ALA A 92 8.80 8.73 -0.92
CA ALA A 92 9.26 9.34 0.32
C ALA A 92 8.19 9.33 1.42
N ASN A 93 6.91 9.48 1.04
CA ASN A 93 5.82 9.73 1.99
C ASN A 93 4.48 9.01 1.66
N GLY A 94 4.38 8.30 0.53
CA GLY A 94 3.16 7.58 0.14
C GLY A 94 2.01 8.46 -0.38
N SER A 95 2.22 9.75 -0.61
CA SER A 95 1.20 10.64 -1.16
C SER A 95 1.06 10.49 -2.68
N VAL A 96 -0.16 10.66 -3.19
CA VAL A 96 -0.39 10.69 -4.64
C VAL A 96 0.13 12.01 -5.21
N ARG A 97 1.11 11.94 -6.10
CA ARG A 97 1.69 13.08 -6.83
C ARG A 97 0.94 13.41 -8.12
N ALA A 98 0.41 12.40 -8.80
CA ALA A 98 -0.34 12.56 -10.04
C ALA A 98 -1.44 11.49 -10.20
N GLY A 99 -2.47 11.81 -10.98
CA GLY A 99 -3.64 10.96 -11.21
C GLY A 99 -4.82 11.29 -10.29
N PRO A 100 -5.95 10.57 -10.44
CA PRO A 100 -7.13 10.78 -9.62
C PRO A 100 -6.89 10.38 -8.15
N ARG A 101 -7.70 10.93 -7.24
CA ARG A 101 -7.69 10.61 -5.82
C ARG A 101 -9.10 10.23 -5.37
N LEU A 102 -9.21 9.27 -4.47
CA LEU A 102 -10.45 8.92 -3.79
C LEU A 102 -10.74 9.80 -2.56
N GLU A 103 -9.95 10.85 -2.35
CA GLU A 103 -10.14 11.76 -1.23
C GLU A 103 -11.40 12.61 -1.44
N GLY A 104 -12.41 12.42 -0.59
CA GLY A 104 -13.72 13.08 -0.66
C GLY A 104 -14.83 12.15 -0.15
N GLN A 105 -15.99 12.68 0.28
CA GLN A 105 -17.08 11.82 0.77
C GLN A 105 -17.63 10.92 -0.37
N PRO A 106 -17.82 9.60 -0.16
CA PRO A 106 -18.30 8.72 -1.22
C PRO A 106 -19.81 8.45 -1.17
N TRP A 107 -20.56 8.96 -0.18
CA TRP A 107 -21.96 8.59 0.06
C TRP A 107 -22.77 9.71 0.73
N ASN A 108 -23.80 10.21 0.03
CA ASN A 108 -25.01 10.80 0.61
C ASN A 108 -26.19 9.89 0.24
#